data_AF-A0A942N0G0-F1
#
_entry.id   AF-A0A942N0G0-F1
#
_cell.length_a   1.000
_cell.length_b   1.000
_cell.length_c   1.000
_cell.angle_alpha   90.00
_cell.angle_beta   90.00
_cell.angle_gamma   90.00
#
_symmetry.space_group_name_H-M   'P 1'
#
loop_
_entity.id
_entity.type
_entity.pdbx_description
1 polymer ?
#
loop_
_entity_poly.entity_id
_entity_poly.type
_entity_poly.pdbx_seq_one_letter_code
_entity_poly.pdbx_strand_id
1 'polypeptide(L)'
;MKQLVVLLSIFTVIFFFGCQENQITEPINSLDKTSGLINGGVINLDSPVFDPLSGKCAVSGVVKYKIYRPLANEEPMTASKKVERVKLIIAMDAVLVDLLNTQPHERWLIKGTTEHQVVFFQDDIKPIQLKYEITGRDDIILIVKYNFERYSLSLQQMYLVRKRVVALS
;
A
#
# COMPACT_ATOMS: atom_id res chain seq x y z
N MET A 1 -64.52 6.01 34.74
CA MET A 1 -63.57 6.95 34.08
C MET A 1 -62.10 6.77 34.49
N LYS A 2 -61.78 6.40 35.74
CA LYS A 2 -60.38 6.20 36.18
C LYS A 2 -59.61 5.11 35.41
N GLN A 3 -60.29 4.01 35.06
CA GLN A 3 -59.65 2.92 34.29
C GLN A 3 -59.30 3.30 32.85
N LEU A 4 -60.03 4.24 32.25
CA LEU A 4 -59.80 4.70 30.89
C LEU A 4 -58.56 5.61 30.82
N VAL A 5 -58.35 6.44 31.84
CA VAL A 5 -57.15 7.28 31.98
C VAL A 5 -55.90 6.42 32.18
N VAL A 6 -55.99 5.34 32.97
CA VAL A 6 -54.87 4.42 33.17
C VAL A 6 -54.49 3.71 31.86
N LEU A 7 -55.49 3.21 31.11
CA LEU A 7 -55.25 2.57 29.82
C LEU A 7 -54.59 3.53 28.80
N LEU A 8 -55.03 4.80 28.77
CA LEU A 8 -54.48 5.82 27.88
C LEU A 8 -53.03 6.16 28.22
N SER A 9 -52.68 6.20 29.52
CA SER A 9 -51.31 6.45 29.98
C SER A 9 -50.33 5.34 29.61
N ILE A 10 -50.78 4.08 29.66
CA ILE A 10 -49.94 2.93 29.28
C ILE A 10 -49.69 2.92 27.77
N PHE A 11 -50.71 3.22 26.97
CA PHE A 11 -50.58 3.30 25.51
C PHE A 11 -49.61 4.41 25.05
N THR A 12 -49.62 5.56 25.73
CA THR A 12 -48.72 6.68 25.40
C THR A 12 -47.27 6.34 25.72
N VAL A 13 -46.99 5.67 26.84
CA VAL A 13 -45.62 5.24 27.19
C VAL A 13 -45.08 4.24 26.17
N ILE A 14 -45.88 3.26 25.73
CA ILE A 14 -45.45 2.25 24.74
C ILE A 14 -45.17 2.91 23.38
N PHE A 15 -45.95 3.92 22.98
CA PHE A 15 -45.71 4.67 21.74
C PHE A 15 -44.42 5.50 21.77
N PHE A 16 -44.07 6.08 22.93
CA PHE A 16 -42.81 6.83 23.08
C PHE A 16 -41.57 5.94 23.00
N PHE A 17 -41.63 4.71 23.51
CA PHE A 17 -40.51 3.76 23.40
C PHE A 17 -40.45 3.06 22.04
N GLY A 18 -41.60 2.80 21.39
CA GLY A 18 -41.64 2.16 20.06
C GLY A 18 -41.18 3.05 18.89
N CYS A 19 -41.17 4.37 19.05
CA CYS A 19 -40.72 5.31 18.00
C CYS A 19 -39.21 5.60 17.99
N GLN A 20 -38.41 5.04 18.93
CA GLN A 20 -36.95 5.24 18.93
C GLN A 20 -36.15 4.25 18.07
N GLU A 21 -36.79 3.25 17.45
CA GLU A 21 -36.08 2.20 16.69
C GLU A 21 -36.01 2.41 15.16
N ASN A 22 -36.31 3.61 14.65
CA ASN A 22 -36.00 3.97 13.26
C ASN A 22 -35.25 5.30 13.22
N GLN A 23 -34.08 5.35 13.86
CA GLN A 23 -33.03 6.12 13.22
C GLN A 23 -32.76 5.42 11.89
N ILE A 24 -33.01 6.13 10.78
CA ILE A 24 -32.48 5.74 9.49
C ILE A 24 -30.99 5.62 9.72
N THR A 25 -30.50 4.39 9.89
CA THR A 25 -29.09 4.08 9.78
C THR A 25 -28.76 4.37 8.33
N GLU A 26 -28.48 5.63 8.02
CA GLU A 26 -27.80 5.98 6.79
C GLU A 26 -26.57 5.06 6.76
N PRO A 27 -26.37 4.24 5.72
CA PRO A 27 -25.13 3.52 5.60
C PRO A 27 -24.04 4.59 5.53
N ILE A 28 -23.29 4.78 6.62
CA ILE A 28 -22.15 5.71 6.73
C ILE A 28 -21.06 5.39 5.68
N ASN A 29 -21.20 4.27 4.97
CA ASN A 29 -20.40 3.97 3.81
C ASN A 29 -21.32 3.95 2.59
N SER A 30 -21.52 5.11 1.96
CA SER A 30 -21.54 5.13 0.50
C SER A 30 -20.24 4.47 0.09
N LEU A 31 -20.31 3.17 -0.22
CA LEU A 31 -19.24 2.48 -0.90
C LEU A 31 -19.14 3.20 -2.24
N ASP A 32 -18.33 4.24 -2.29
CA ASP A 32 -17.97 4.91 -3.52
C ASP A 32 -17.31 3.84 -4.38
N LYS A 33 -18.13 3.18 -5.20
CA LYS A 33 -17.71 2.43 -6.37
C LYS A 33 -17.27 3.44 -7.43
N THR A 34 -16.43 4.41 -7.06
CA THR A 34 -15.43 4.95 -7.98
C THR A 34 -14.39 3.86 -8.14
N SER A 35 -14.74 2.79 -8.87
CA SER A 35 -13.79 1.77 -9.29
C SER A 35 -12.87 2.43 -10.31
N GLY A 36 -11.85 3.10 -9.79
CA GLY A 36 -10.73 3.62 -10.55
C GLY A 36 -10.18 2.57 -11.50
N LEU A 37 -9.59 3.01 -12.62
CA LEU A 37 -8.85 2.10 -13.49
C LEU A 37 -7.71 1.50 -12.66
N ILE A 38 -7.77 0.19 -12.42
CA ILE A 38 -6.74 -0.55 -11.68
C ILE A 38 -5.77 -1.13 -12.70
N ASN A 39 -4.58 -0.55 -12.80
CA ASN A 39 -3.48 -1.19 -13.51
C ASN A 39 -2.61 -1.91 -12.47
N GLY A 40 -2.06 -3.06 -12.82
CA GLY A 40 -1.18 -3.80 -11.93
C GLY A 40 -0.23 -4.69 -12.70
N GLY A 41 0.84 -5.09 -12.04
CA GLY A 41 1.85 -5.93 -12.63
C GLY A 41 2.69 -6.66 -11.60
N VAL A 42 3.57 -7.52 -12.12
CA VAL A 42 4.53 -8.28 -11.34
C VAL A 42 5.90 -8.05 -11.96
N ILE A 43 6.89 -7.72 -11.14
CA ILE A 43 8.30 -7.65 -11.51
C ILE A 43 8.97 -8.88 -10.87
N ASN A 44 9.44 -9.80 -11.70
CA ASN A 44 10.23 -10.94 -11.21
C ASN A 44 11.64 -10.44 -10.86
N LEU A 45 12.11 -10.82 -9.69
CA LEU A 45 13.45 -10.54 -9.22
C LEU A 45 14.29 -11.81 -9.37
N ASP A 46 15.37 -11.68 -10.11
CA ASP A 46 16.45 -12.64 -10.16
C ASP A 46 17.71 -11.85 -10.50
N SER A 47 18.24 -11.14 -9.51
CA SER A 47 19.29 -10.15 -9.73
C SER A 47 20.44 -10.33 -8.74
N PRO A 48 21.69 -10.39 -9.23
CA PRO A 48 22.85 -10.44 -8.36
C PRO A 48 22.98 -9.11 -7.61
N VAL A 49 23.33 -9.19 -6.34
CA VAL A 49 23.63 -8.05 -5.48
C VAL A 49 24.91 -8.31 -4.70
N PHE A 50 25.58 -7.24 -4.29
CA PHE A 50 26.78 -7.34 -3.46
C PHE A 50 26.41 -7.03 -2.01
N ASP A 51 26.55 -8.03 -1.13
CA ASP A 51 26.49 -7.86 0.32
C ASP A 51 27.84 -7.28 0.79
N PRO A 52 27.86 -6.12 1.47
CA PRO A 52 29.09 -5.51 1.96
C PRO A 52 29.86 -6.38 2.98
N LEU A 53 29.25 -7.42 3.54
CA LEU A 53 29.83 -8.29 4.56
C LEU A 53 30.07 -9.71 4.04
N SER A 54 29.13 -10.26 3.27
CA SER A 54 29.20 -11.65 2.77
C SER A 54 29.65 -11.79 1.31
N GLY A 55 29.75 -10.69 0.56
CA GLY A 55 30.20 -10.70 -0.83
C GLY A 55 29.07 -10.93 -1.83
N LYS A 56 29.17 -11.96 -2.68
CA LYS A 56 28.23 -12.16 -3.81
C LYS A 56 26.94 -12.83 -3.34
N CYS A 57 25.81 -12.15 -3.52
CA CYS A 57 24.48 -12.67 -3.23
C CYS A 57 23.55 -12.47 -4.44
N ALA A 58 22.34 -13.02 -4.35
CA ALA A 58 21.27 -12.76 -5.29
C ALA A 58 19.97 -12.50 -4.53
N VAL A 59 19.15 -11.58 -5.05
CA VAL A 59 17.77 -11.41 -4.58
C VAL A 59 16.86 -12.10 -5.58
N SER A 60 16.07 -13.06 -5.09
CA SER A 60 15.12 -13.82 -5.88
C SER A 60 13.72 -13.68 -5.31
N GLY A 61 12.71 -13.42 -6.15
CA GLY A 61 11.34 -13.24 -5.70
C GLY A 61 10.50 -12.40 -6.64
N VAL A 62 9.52 -11.68 -6.09
CA VAL A 62 8.59 -10.86 -6.87
C VAL A 62 8.26 -9.54 -6.19
N VAL A 63 8.04 -8.52 -7.02
CA VAL A 63 7.38 -7.26 -6.62
C VAL A 63 6.04 -7.18 -7.32
N LYS A 64 4.96 -7.20 -6.55
CA LYS A 64 3.60 -6.97 -7.05
C LYS A 64 3.26 -5.50 -6.86
N TYR A 65 2.67 -4.87 -7.87
CA TYR A 65 2.21 -3.49 -7.74
C TYR A 65 0.81 -3.28 -8.28
N LYS A 66 0.12 -2.29 -7.70
CA LYS A 66 -1.20 -1.83 -8.12
C LYS A 66 -1.24 -0.31 -8.20
N ILE A 67 -1.80 0.21 -9.27
CA ILE A 67 -1.95 1.61 -9.58
C ILE A 67 -3.45 1.90 -9.59
N TYR A 68 -3.88 2.74 -8.65
CA TYR A 68 -5.25 3.22 -8.51
C TYR A 68 -5.34 4.66 -8.99
N ARG A 69 -6.33 4.92 -9.84
CA ARG A 69 -6.61 6.26 -10.35
C ARG A 69 -8.02 6.66 -9.97
N PRO A 70 -8.23 7.84 -9.40
CA PRO A 70 -9.58 8.37 -9.29
C PRO A 70 -10.14 8.49 -10.71
N LEU A 71 -11.35 7.96 -10.93
CA LEU A 71 -12.13 8.36 -12.09
C LEU A 71 -12.25 9.88 -12.01
N ALA A 72 -11.84 10.57 -13.06
CA ALA A 72 -12.02 12.01 -13.10
C ALA A 72 -13.52 12.28 -13.01
N ASN A 73 -14.00 12.72 -11.86
CA ASN A 73 -15.22 13.51 -11.84
C ASN A 73 -14.92 14.70 -12.74
N GLU A 74 -15.82 14.95 -13.69
CA GLU A 74 -15.75 15.98 -14.72
C GLU A 74 -15.76 17.38 -14.08
N GLU A 75 -14.76 17.74 -13.27
CA GLU A 75 -14.52 19.13 -12.96
C GLU A 75 -13.89 19.77 -14.20
N PRO A 76 -14.42 20.90 -14.68
CA PRO A 76 -13.91 21.58 -15.86
C PRO A 76 -12.54 22.17 -15.53
N MET A 77 -11.49 21.35 -15.67
CA MET A 77 -10.13 21.83 -15.56
C MET A 77 -9.87 22.76 -16.74
N THR A 78 -9.68 24.04 -16.43
CA THR A 78 -9.04 25.03 -17.31
C THR A 78 -7.90 24.38 -18.08
N ALA A 79 -7.89 24.59 -19.40
CA ALA A 79 -7.18 23.83 -20.43
C ALA A 79 -5.62 23.78 -20.35
N SER A 80 -4.98 24.07 -19.22
CA SER A 80 -3.54 24.33 -19.18
C SER A 80 -2.66 23.27 -18.52
N LYS A 81 -3.17 22.19 -17.90
CA LYS A 81 -2.40 20.96 -17.59
C LYS A 81 -3.30 19.89 -16.95
N LYS A 82 -3.39 18.71 -17.58
CA LYS A 82 -4.08 17.54 -16.99
C LYS A 82 -3.22 17.00 -15.84
N VAL A 83 -3.57 17.38 -14.62
CA VAL A 83 -2.92 16.88 -13.40
C VAL A 83 -3.63 15.61 -12.96
N GLU A 84 -2.88 14.50 -12.84
CA GLU A 84 -3.45 13.21 -12.44
C GLU A 84 -2.87 12.79 -11.09
N ARG A 85 -3.73 12.57 -10.10
CA ARG A 85 -3.34 11.99 -8.80
C ARG A 85 -3.44 10.48 -8.89
N VAL A 86 -2.37 9.78 -8.55
CA VAL A 86 -2.27 8.33 -8.68
C VAL A 86 -1.83 7.73 -7.36
N LYS A 87 -2.51 6.69 -6.91
CA LYS A 87 -2.14 5.90 -5.74
C LYS A 87 -1.43 4.62 -6.20
N LEU A 88 -0.22 4.40 -5.73
CA LEU A 88 0.61 3.25 -6.02
C LEU A 88 0.78 2.40 -4.76
N ILE A 89 0.50 1.11 -4.87
CA ILE A 89 0.79 0.11 -3.84
C ILE A 89 1.88 -0.81 -4.37
N ILE A 90 2.97 -0.98 -3.63
CA ILE A 90 4.09 -1.87 -3.97
C ILE A 90 4.21 -2.91 -2.85
N ALA A 91 4.24 -4.19 -3.22
CA ALA A 91 4.42 -5.30 -2.29
C ALA A 91 5.59 -6.19 -2.74
N MET A 92 6.59 -6.31 -1.89
CA MET A 92 7.78 -7.14 -2.07
C MET A 92 7.61 -8.47 -1.33
N ASP A 93 7.91 -9.57 -2.02
CA ASP A 93 8.10 -10.89 -1.42
C ASP A 93 9.30 -11.57 -2.10
N ALA A 94 10.44 -11.55 -1.43
CA ALA A 94 11.70 -12.03 -1.96
C ALA A 94 12.58 -12.67 -0.88
N VAL A 95 13.65 -13.31 -1.34
CA VAL A 95 14.70 -13.90 -0.52
C VAL A 95 16.06 -13.40 -0.97
N LEU A 96 16.95 -13.13 0.00
CA LEU A 96 18.36 -12.94 -0.26
C LEU A 96 19.07 -14.29 -0.12
N VAL A 97 19.79 -14.69 -1.16
CA VAL A 97 20.53 -15.95 -1.24
C VAL A 97 22.01 -15.64 -1.34
N ASP A 98 22.80 -16.24 -0.46
CA ASP A 98 24.26 -16.24 -0.58
C ASP A 98 24.67 -17.21 -1.69
N LEU A 99 25.41 -16.73 -2.69
CA LEU A 99 25.84 -17.54 -3.82
C LEU A 99 27.16 -18.29 -3.55
N LEU A 100 27.90 -17.90 -2.52
CA LEU A 100 29.19 -18.51 -2.16
C LEU A 100 29.03 -19.68 -1.20
N ASN A 101 27.88 -19.76 -0.52
CA ASN A 101 27.65 -20.73 0.53
C ASN A 101 26.82 -21.91 -0.01
N THR A 102 27.42 -23.10 -0.01
CA THR A 102 26.83 -24.33 -0.57
C THR A 102 25.88 -25.04 0.39
N GLN A 103 25.79 -24.59 1.65
CA GLN A 103 24.83 -25.12 2.59
C GLN A 103 23.48 -24.42 2.43
N PRO A 104 22.35 -25.12 2.62
CA PRO A 104 21.03 -24.52 2.62
C PRO A 104 20.90 -23.60 3.85
N HIS A 105 21.35 -22.36 3.71
CA HIS A 105 21.22 -21.37 4.77
C HIS A 105 19.77 -20.99 4.97
N GLU A 106 19.51 -20.54 6.19
CA GLU A 106 18.30 -19.85 6.61
C GLU A 106 17.94 -18.79 5.54
N ARG A 107 16.74 -18.91 4.96
CA ARG A 107 16.31 -18.00 3.90
C ARG A 107 16.12 -16.61 4.49
N TRP A 108 17.00 -15.68 4.17
CA TRP A 108 16.85 -14.28 4.56
C TRP A 108 15.69 -13.64 3.79
N LEU A 109 14.55 -13.46 4.48
CA LEU A 109 13.31 -13.02 3.86
C LEU A 109 13.26 -11.50 3.73
N ILE A 110 12.81 -11.02 2.58
CA ILE A 110 12.62 -9.59 2.29
C ILE A 110 11.15 -9.40 1.97
N LYS A 111 10.42 -8.81 2.91
CA LYS A 111 8.98 -8.57 2.78
C LYS A 111 8.65 -7.13 3.15
N GLY A 112 7.69 -6.55 2.45
CA GLY A 112 7.20 -5.21 2.76
C GLY A 112 6.09 -4.79 1.83
N THR A 113 5.18 -3.96 2.32
CA THR A 113 4.16 -3.30 1.49
C THR A 113 4.18 -1.81 1.78
N THR A 114 4.23 -1.00 0.73
CA THR A 114 4.21 0.46 0.83
C THR A 114 3.12 1.04 -0.04
N GLU A 115 2.62 2.19 0.38
CA GLU A 115 1.65 2.99 -0.36
C GLU A 115 2.24 4.37 -0.63
N HIS A 116 2.10 4.84 -1.87
CA HIS A 116 2.53 6.16 -2.31
C HIS A 116 1.39 6.85 -3.03
N GLN A 117 1.25 8.16 -2.78
CA GLN A 117 0.42 9.03 -3.60
C GLN A 117 1.34 9.95 -4.40
N VAL A 118 1.19 9.93 -5.71
CA VAL A 118 2.04 10.64 -6.65
C VAL A 118 1.18 11.46 -7.59
N VAL A 119 1.62 12.68 -7.88
CA VAL A 119 0.98 13.57 -8.84
C VAL A 119 1.79 13.55 -10.14
N PHE A 120 1.13 13.19 -11.23
CA PHE A 120 1.72 13.18 -12.58
C PHE A 120 1.30 14.40 -13.37
N PHE A 121 2.26 14.93 -14.13
CA PHE A 121 2.05 15.94 -15.16
C PHE A 121 2.51 15.34 -16.49
N GLN A 122 1.61 15.13 -17.45
CA GLN A 122 1.98 14.56 -18.76
C GLN A 122 2.74 13.21 -18.66
N ASP A 123 3.86 13.06 -19.38
CA ASP A 123 4.69 11.84 -19.49
C ASP A 123 5.87 11.83 -18.50
N ASP A 124 5.63 12.31 -17.29
CA ASP A 124 6.64 12.39 -16.23
C ASP A 124 7.03 11.00 -15.69
N ILE A 125 8.30 10.84 -15.32
CA ILE A 125 8.86 9.64 -14.69
C ILE A 125 9.28 10.02 -13.27
N LYS A 126 8.66 9.38 -12.28
CA LYS A 126 8.93 9.65 -10.87
C LYS A 126 9.82 8.56 -10.28
N PRO A 127 11.05 8.88 -9.83
CA PRO A 127 11.88 7.90 -9.13
C PRO A 127 11.32 7.65 -7.73
N ILE A 128 11.15 6.38 -7.36
CA ILE A 128 10.74 5.95 -6.03
C ILE A 128 11.84 5.09 -5.44
N GLN A 129 12.28 5.42 -4.23
CA GLN A 129 13.27 4.64 -3.50
C GLN A 129 12.63 4.03 -2.25
N LEU A 130 12.70 2.71 -2.13
CA LEU A 130 12.23 1.95 -1.00
C LEU A 130 13.37 1.27 -0.27
N LYS A 131 13.19 1.11 1.05
CA LYS A 131 14.10 0.39 1.93
C LYS A 131 13.34 -0.81 2.47
N TYR A 132 13.94 -1.99 2.38
CA TYR A 132 13.39 -3.22 2.93
C TYR A 132 14.37 -3.80 3.93
N GLU A 133 13.85 -4.14 5.11
CA GLU A 133 14.59 -4.91 6.10
C GLU A 133 14.65 -6.37 5.68
N ILE A 134 15.70 -7.05 6.13
CA ILE A 134 15.97 -8.44 5.77
C ILE A 134 15.85 -9.28 7.03
N THR A 135 14.87 -10.18 7.07
CA THR A 135 14.64 -11.03 8.24
C THR A 135 15.84 -11.96 8.42
N GLY A 136 16.40 -11.98 9.63
CA GLY A 136 17.63 -12.71 9.95
C GLY A 136 18.93 -11.92 9.72
N ARG A 137 18.83 -10.63 9.32
CA ARG A 137 19.98 -9.72 9.13
C ARG A 137 19.65 -8.32 9.67
N ASP A 138 20.32 -7.91 10.74
CA ASP A 138 20.16 -6.58 11.35
C ASP A 138 21.25 -5.58 10.91
N ASP A 139 22.27 -6.09 10.24
CA ASP A 139 23.47 -5.41 9.79
C ASP A 139 23.32 -4.77 8.40
N ILE A 140 22.36 -5.21 7.59
CA ILE A 140 22.14 -4.75 6.21
C ILE A 140 20.67 -4.44 5.92
N ILE A 141 20.44 -3.58 4.93
CA ILE A 141 19.11 -3.28 4.38
C ILE A 141 19.17 -3.30 2.85
N LEU A 142 18.08 -3.71 2.21
CA LEU A 142 17.92 -3.67 0.77
C LEU A 142 17.36 -2.31 0.34
N ILE A 143 18.05 -1.64 -0.58
CA ILE A 143 17.55 -0.43 -1.23
C ILE A 143 17.11 -0.79 -2.65
N VAL A 144 15.86 -0.45 -2.99
CA VAL A 144 15.30 -0.67 -4.31
C VAL A 144 14.83 0.65 -4.89
N LYS A 145 15.29 0.97 -6.09
CA LYS A 145 14.87 2.14 -6.86
C LYS A 145 14.00 1.70 -8.02
N TYR A 146 12.85 2.33 -8.14
CA TYR A 146 11.90 2.12 -9.22
C TYR A 146 11.72 3.39 -10.03
N ASN A 147 11.50 3.24 -11.32
CA ASN A 147 10.94 4.30 -12.15
C ASN A 147 9.43 4.09 -12.20
N PHE A 148 8.70 5.06 -11.65
CA PHE A 148 7.25 5.06 -11.70
C PHE A 148 6.78 5.96 -12.83
N GLU A 149 6.27 5.33 -13.88
CA GLU A 149 5.61 5.98 -14.99
C GLU A 149 4.10 6.00 -14.75
N ARG A 150 3.39 6.77 -15.58
CA ARG A 150 1.95 6.91 -15.48
C ARG A 150 1.20 5.58 -15.37
N TYR A 151 1.59 4.57 -16.15
CA TYR A 151 0.87 3.27 -16.26
C TYR A 151 1.68 2.05 -15.79
N SER A 152 2.96 2.23 -15.48
CA SER A 152 3.89 1.12 -15.27
C SER A 152 4.84 1.43 -14.12
N LEU A 153 5.34 0.38 -13.49
CA LEU A 153 6.44 0.46 -12.55
C LEU A 153 7.56 -0.43 -13.07
N SER A 154 8.76 0.12 -13.20
CA SER A 154 9.94 -0.65 -13.61
C SER A 154 11.04 -0.60 -12.56
N LEU A 155 11.78 -1.69 -12.42
CA LEU A 155 12.93 -1.77 -11.54
C LEU A 155 14.11 -1.03 -12.18
N GLN A 156 14.65 -0.02 -11.51
CA GLN A 156 15.81 0.73 -11.98
C GLN A 156 17.10 0.18 -11.39
N GLN A 157 17.16 -0.02 -10.07
CA GLN A 157 18.36 -0.43 -9.38
C GLN A 157 18.03 -1.13 -8.07
N MET A 158 18.88 -2.07 -7.66
CA MET A 158 18.80 -2.75 -6.37
C MET A 158 20.20 -2.96 -5.79
N TYR A 159 20.38 -2.65 -4.50
CA TYR A 159 21.67 -2.82 -3.82
C TYR A 159 21.51 -2.93 -2.30
N LEU A 160 22.47 -3.57 -1.64
CA LEU A 160 22.53 -3.70 -0.20
C LEU A 160 23.39 -2.59 0.41
N VAL A 161 22.98 -2.08 1.57
CA VAL A 161 23.79 -1.13 2.36
C VAL A 161 23.83 -1.55 3.82
N ARG A 162 24.95 -1.26 4.50
CA ARG A 162 25.11 -1.52 5.93
C ARG A 162 24.20 -0.59 6.74
N LYS A 163 23.45 -1.15 7.68
CA LYS A 163 22.65 -0.39 8.65
C LYS A 163 23.62 0.32 9.60
N ARG A 164 23.60 1.67 9.61
CA ARG A 164 24.39 2.43 10.61
C ARG A 164 23.72 2.26 11.96
N VAL A 165 24.39 1.58 12.89
CA VAL A 165 24.00 1.58 14.29
C VAL A 165 24.30 2.98 14.83
N VAL A 166 23.27 3.79 15.03
CA VAL A 166 23.42 5.02 15.80
C VAL A 166 23.58 4.57 17.25
N ALA A 167 24.80 4.62 17.77
CA ALA A 167 25.04 4.41 19.19
C ALA A 167 24.26 5.50 19.92
N LEU A 168 23.26 5.11 20.72
CA LEU A 168 22.62 6.01 21.67
C LEU A 168 23.69 6.35 22.71
N SER A 169 24.26 7.55 22.60
CA SER A 169 25.16 8.15 23.60
C SER A 169 24.37 8.73 24.75
#